data_AF-J9AM98-F1
#
_entry.id   AF-J9AM98-F1
#
_cell.length_a   1.000
_cell.length_b   1.000
_cell.length_c   1.000
_cell.angle_alpha   90.00
_cell.angle_beta   90.00
_cell.angle_gamma   90.00
#
_symmetry.space_group_name_H-M   'P 1'
#
loop_
_entity.id
_entity.type
_entity.pdbx_description
1 polymer ?
#
loop_
_entity_poly.entity_id
_entity_poly.type
_entity_poly.pdbx_seq_one_letter_code
_entity_poly.pdbx_strand_id
1 'polypeptide(L)'
;VIYGVNVTGRKREISSAKVVTVHWYINFKSSPEKERAYVAFRKELDNFWLSKKNESKLKFIPHNDKAMNDELLLIIEVALPFAAVVSLQLMLFVVLSNYSRDIIKSKPVEGYLAVISVILSLICTFGLLFRLGMPFNPVSCTMPFLILAVGVDDAFLMLGAWRTTNRRLLIEERMALTMSDAGLSITVTSVTDFGCF
;
A
#
# COMPACT_ATOMS: atom_id res chain seq x y z
N VAL A 1 -1.00 34.76 -7.88
CA VAL A 1 -1.75 34.95 -6.61
C VAL A 1 -0.76 35.32 -5.51
N ILE A 2 -1.11 36.21 -4.58
CA ILE A 2 -0.25 36.59 -3.45
C ILE A 2 -0.91 36.21 -2.12
N TYR A 3 -0.14 35.64 -1.20
CA TYR A 3 -0.63 35.14 0.09
C TYR A 3 0.13 35.76 1.26
N GLY A 4 -0.53 35.80 2.42
CA GLY A 4 0.04 36.41 3.64
C GLY A 4 0.28 37.91 3.45
N VAL A 5 -0.69 38.60 2.87
CA VAL A 5 -0.60 40.01 2.52
C VAL A 5 -0.89 40.87 3.75
N ASN A 6 -0.01 41.81 4.06
CA ASN A 6 -0.28 42.86 5.05
C ASN A 6 -0.78 44.10 4.32
N VAL A 7 -1.90 44.66 4.80
CA VAL A 7 -2.60 45.78 4.18
C VAL A 7 -2.61 46.94 5.18
N THR A 8 -2.16 48.11 4.74
CA THR A 8 -2.08 49.31 5.58
C THR A 8 -2.74 50.51 4.90
N GLY A 9 -3.20 51.48 5.71
CA GLY A 9 -3.77 52.74 5.23
C GLY A 9 -5.28 52.69 4.93
N ARG A 10 -5.89 53.87 4.77
CA ARG A 10 -7.35 54.03 4.56
C ARG A 10 -7.85 53.47 3.22
N LYS A 11 -6.98 53.35 2.22
CA LYS A 11 -7.32 52.85 0.87
C LYS A 11 -7.05 51.35 0.67
N ARG A 12 -6.73 50.61 1.73
CA ARG A 12 -6.37 49.18 1.68
C ARG A 12 -5.19 48.90 0.74
N GLU A 13 -4.08 49.61 0.93
CA GLU A 13 -2.87 49.44 0.12
C GLU A 13 -2.04 48.27 0.63
N ILE A 14 -1.52 47.47 -0.29
CA ILE A 14 -0.71 46.29 0.01
C ILE A 14 0.72 46.74 0.36
N SER A 15 1.16 46.52 1.60
CA SER A 15 2.49 46.93 2.07
C SER A 15 3.51 45.80 2.06
N SER A 16 3.08 44.55 2.26
CA SER A 16 3.97 43.38 2.17
C SER A 16 3.20 42.11 1.84
N ALA A 17 3.88 41.11 1.30
CA ALA A 17 3.34 39.77 1.05
C ALA A 17 4.40 38.72 1.41
N LYS A 18 3.95 37.59 1.99
CA LYS A 18 4.86 36.50 2.38
C LYS A 18 5.14 35.53 1.25
N VAL A 19 4.17 35.29 0.37
CA VAL A 19 4.29 34.31 -0.72
C VAL A 19 3.71 34.89 -1.99
N VAL A 20 4.41 34.70 -3.10
CA VAL A 20 3.95 35.04 -4.45
C VAL A 20 3.91 33.76 -5.28
N THR A 21 2.74 33.44 -5.81
CA THR A 21 2.52 32.30 -6.70
C THR A 21 2.32 32.81 -8.12
N VAL A 22 3.18 32.36 -9.03
CA VAL A 22 3.08 32.62 -10.46
C VAL A 22 2.51 31.37 -11.11
N HIS A 23 1.36 31.51 -11.76
CA HIS A 23 0.76 30.42 -12.53
C HIS A 23 1.08 30.64 -14.00
N TRP A 24 1.58 29.61 -14.65
CA TRP A 24 1.75 29.59 -16.09
C TRP A 24 1.17 28.30 -16.64
N TYR A 25 0.32 28.44 -17.66
CA TYR A 25 -0.35 27.33 -18.29
C TYR A 25 0.40 26.93 -19.54
N ILE A 26 0.78 25.65 -19.61
CA ILE A 26 1.38 25.05 -20.79
C ILE A 26 0.51 23.88 -21.21
N ASN A 27 -0.06 23.97 -22.41
CA ASN A 27 -0.93 22.92 -22.93
C ASN A 27 -0.16 22.05 -23.93
N PHE A 28 0.12 20.80 -23.54
CA PHE A 28 0.61 19.78 -24.44
C PHE A 28 -0.55 18.85 -24.82
N LYS A 29 -0.88 18.77 -26.12
CA LYS A 29 -1.79 17.72 -26.60
C LYS A 29 -1.20 16.35 -26.25
N SER A 30 -2.02 15.47 -25.67
CA SER A 30 -1.59 14.14 -25.21
C SER A 30 -1.06 13.31 -26.39
N SER A 31 0.26 13.12 -26.43
CA SER A 31 0.98 12.30 -27.40
C SER A 31 2.26 11.79 -26.72
N PRO A 32 2.71 10.55 -26.98
CA PRO A 32 3.86 9.95 -26.31
C PRO A 32 5.15 10.78 -26.43
N GLU A 33 5.38 11.39 -27.60
CA GLU A 33 6.56 12.25 -27.83
C GLU A 33 6.48 13.55 -27.03
N LYS A 34 5.29 14.16 -26.98
CA LYS A 34 5.06 15.41 -26.27
C LYS A 34 5.15 15.23 -24.76
N GLU A 35 4.78 14.05 -24.27
CA GLU A 35 4.95 13.68 -22.87
C GLU A 35 6.42 13.61 -22.46
N ARG A 36 7.27 13.01 -23.30
CA ARG A 36 8.73 13.01 -23.06
C ARG A 36 9.30 14.41 -23.11
N ALA A 37 8.89 15.23 -24.08
CA ALA A 37 9.32 16.61 -24.18
C ALA A 37 8.92 17.44 -22.95
N TYR A 38 7.72 17.22 -22.41
CA TYR A 38 7.27 17.84 -21.17
C TYR A 38 8.13 17.44 -19.97
N VAL A 39 8.47 16.15 -19.82
CA VAL A 39 9.34 15.69 -18.73
C VAL A 39 10.74 16.31 -18.84
N ALA A 40 11.31 16.38 -20.05
CA ALA A 40 12.61 17.01 -20.28
C ALA A 40 12.58 18.51 -19.97
N PHE A 41 11.57 19.22 -20.47
CA PHE A 41 11.36 20.64 -20.19
C PHE A 41 11.24 20.91 -18.69
N ARG A 42 10.45 20.08 -17.98
CA ARG A 42 10.27 20.18 -16.54
C ARG A 42 11.59 20.02 -15.79
N LYS A 43 12.40 19.02 -16.16
CA LYS A 43 13.70 18.76 -15.52
C LYS A 43 14.64 19.96 -15.64
N GLU A 44 14.71 20.57 -16.83
CA GLU A 44 15.51 21.79 -17.02
C GLU A 44 14.96 22.98 -16.25
N LEU A 45 13.64 23.11 -16.17
CA LEU A 45 12.99 24.15 -15.38
C LEU A 45 13.30 24.00 -13.88
N ASP A 46 13.25 22.78 -13.35
CA ASP A 46 13.60 22.50 -11.95
C ASP A 46 15.07 22.83 -11.68
N ASN A 47 15.99 22.46 -12.59
CA ASN A 47 17.42 22.83 -12.50
C ASN A 47 17.62 24.35 -12.49
N PHE A 48 16.90 25.08 -13.35
CA PHE A 48 16.94 26.53 -13.41
C PHE A 48 16.46 27.18 -12.10
N TRP A 49 15.38 26.70 -11.50
CA TRP A 49 14.90 27.25 -10.23
C TRP A 49 15.80 26.88 -9.06
N LEU A 50 16.44 25.70 -9.09
CA LEU A 50 17.44 25.29 -8.10
C LEU A 50 18.69 26.19 -8.16
N SER A 51 19.18 26.54 -9.34
CA SER A 51 20.31 27.47 -9.46
C SER A 51 19.95 28.87 -8.94
N LYS A 52 18.77 29.39 -9.28
CA LYS A 52 18.29 30.69 -8.80
C LYS A 52 17.99 30.72 -7.30
N LYS A 53 17.58 29.58 -6.74
CA LYS A 53 17.45 29.42 -5.28
C LYS A 53 18.80 29.53 -4.57
N ASN A 54 19.89 29.04 -5.16
CA ASN A 54 21.22 29.15 -4.57
C ASN A 54 21.81 30.57 -4.72
N GLU A 55 21.47 31.28 -5.78
CA GLU A 55 21.92 32.66 -6.03
C GLU A 55 21.16 33.73 -5.21
N SER A 56 19.97 33.40 -4.70
CA SER A 56 19.10 34.36 -4.03
C SER A 56 18.69 33.91 -2.63
N LYS A 57 18.28 34.85 -1.77
CA LYS A 57 17.71 34.54 -0.45
C LYS A 57 16.25 34.04 -0.52
N LEU A 58 15.72 33.84 -1.73
CA LEU A 58 14.33 33.47 -1.96
C LEU A 58 14.18 31.95 -2.09
N LYS A 59 13.15 31.40 -1.44
CA LYS A 59 12.79 29.98 -1.57
C LYS A 59 11.83 29.81 -2.74
N PHE A 60 12.31 29.19 -3.82
CA PHE A 60 11.48 28.76 -4.94
C PHE A 60 10.91 27.36 -4.67
N ILE A 61 9.63 27.18 -4.96
CA ILE A 61 8.92 25.89 -4.86
C ILE A 61 8.19 25.67 -6.19
N PRO A 62 8.76 24.91 -7.13
CA PRO A 62 8.07 24.55 -8.36
C PRO A 62 6.94 23.57 -8.02
N HIS A 63 5.76 23.81 -8.58
CA HIS A 63 4.62 22.91 -8.47
C HIS A 63 4.04 22.67 -9.85
N ASN A 64 3.62 21.43 -10.12
CA ASN A 64 3.24 21.00 -11.46
C ASN A 64 2.12 19.95 -11.39
N ASP A 65 1.27 19.89 -12.40
CA ASP A 65 0.11 19.00 -12.47
C ASP A 65 0.50 17.52 -12.38
N LYS A 66 1.70 17.16 -12.86
CA LYS A 66 2.23 15.78 -12.76
C LYS A 66 3.06 15.50 -11.51
N ALA A 67 3.26 16.48 -10.62
CA ALA A 67 4.03 16.27 -9.40
C ALA A 67 3.42 15.17 -8.52
N MET A 68 2.09 15.08 -8.48
CA MET A 68 1.40 14.02 -7.74
C MET A 68 1.73 12.62 -8.25
N ASN A 69 1.91 12.43 -9.56
CA ASN A 69 2.27 11.13 -10.12
C ASN A 69 3.70 10.72 -9.72
N ASP A 70 4.62 11.67 -9.60
CA ASP A 70 5.99 11.36 -9.19
C ASP A 70 6.05 10.95 -7.71
N GLU A 71 5.34 11.68 -6.85
CA GLU A 71 5.20 11.31 -5.43
C GLU A 71 4.58 9.92 -5.28
N LEU A 72 3.61 9.62 -6.15
CA LEU A 72 2.92 8.35 -6.16
C LEU A 72 3.81 7.20 -6.64
N LEU A 73 4.68 7.43 -7.63
CA LEU A 73 5.70 6.46 -8.06
C LEU A 73 6.75 6.23 -6.97
N LEU A 74 7.13 7.29 -6.24
CA LEU A 74 8.07 7.20 -5.13
C LEU A 74 7.52 6.30 -4.01
N ILE A 75 6.21 6.32 -3.75
CA ILE A 75 5.56 5.38 -2.82
C ILE A 75 5.78 3.92 -3.26
N ILE A 76 5.66 3.63 -4.56
CA ILE A 76 5.88 2.27 -5.10
C ILE A 76 7.34 1.86 -4.90
N GLU A 77 8.27 2.71 -5.32
CA GLU A 77 9.72 2.43 -5.25
C GLU A 77 10.18 2.19 -3.81
N VAL A 78 9.63 2.95 -2.86
CA VAL A 78 9.95 2.80 -1.44
C VAL A 78 9.25 1.57 -0.84
N ALA A 79 8.00 1.28 -1.19
CA ALA A 79 7.23 0.19 -0.57
C ALA A 79 7.62 -1.21 -1.07
N LEU A 80 7.96 -1.36 -2.34
CA LEU A 80 8.32 -2.65 -2.96
C LEU A 80 9.42 -3.44 -2.23
N PRO A 81 10.58 -2.86 -1.84
CA PRO A 81 11.61 -3.61 -1.13
C PRO A 81 11.14 -4.14 0.23
N PHE A 82 10.26 -3.41 0.92
CA PHE A 82 9.70 -3.86 2.19
C PHE A 82 8.72 -5.04 2.02
N ALA A 83 8.10 -5.22 0.86
CA ALA A 83 7.19 -6.33 0.58
C ALA A 83 7.86 -7.69 0.77
N ALA A 84 9.05 -7.87 0.20
CA ALA A 84 9.82 -9.10 0.34
C ALA A 84 10.27 -9.34 1.80
N VAL A 85 10.69 -8.29 2.49
CA VAL A 85 11.16 -8.40 3.89
C VAL A 85 10.01 -8.77 4.82
N VAL A 86 8.86 -8.11 4.73
CA VAL A 86 7.71 -8.38 5.60
C VAL A 86 7.11 -9.76 5.34
N SER A 87 6.98 -10.17 4.07
CA SER A 87 6.50 -11.52 3.73
C SER A 87 7.42 -12.61 4.29
N LEU A 88 8.74 -12.44 4.18
CA LEU A 88 9.71 -13.37 4.77
C LEU A 88 9.63 -13.37 6.30
N GLN A 89 9.53 -12.20 6.93
CA GLN A 89 9.39 -12.06 8.38
C GLN A 89 8.10 -12.75 8.89
N LEU A 90 6.97 -12.55 8.22
CA LEU A 90 5.70 -13.21 8.55
C LEU A 90 5.79 -14.71 8.33
N MET A 91 6.39 -15.18 7.24
CA MET A 91 6.59 -16.60 6.99
C MET A 91 7.43 -17.25 8.10
N LEU A 92 8.52 -16.62 8.53
CA LEU A 92 9.32 -17.09 9.66
C LEU A 92 8.50 -17.11 10.95
N PHE A 93 7.75 -16.04 11.23
CA PHE A 93 6.88 -15.96 12.41
C PHE A 93 5.83 -17.09 12.42
N VAL A 94 5.20 -17.38 11.28
CA VAL A 94 4.20 -18.45 11.13
C VAL A 94 4.80 -19.83 11.34
N VAL A 95 5.96 -20.10 10.72
CA VAL A 95 6.64 -21.39 10.86
C VAL A 95 7.12 -21.61 12.30
N LEU A 96 7.72 -20.59 12.92
CA LEU A 96 8.19 -20.66 14.30
C LEU A 96 7.03 -20.81 15.30
N SER A 97 5.94 -20.08 15.11
CA SER A 97 4.76 -20.16 15.99
C SER A 97 4.04 -21.51 15.87
N ASN A 98 4.15 -22.17 14.72
CA ASN A 98 3.60 -23.52 14.51
C ASN A 98 4.57 -24.65 14.86
N TYR A 99 5.79 -24.30 15.26
CA TYR A 99 6.77 -25.26 15.76
C TYR A 99 6.47 -25.60 17.22
N SER A 100 6.27 -26.89 17.51
CA SER A 100 6.06 -27.39 18.88
C SER A 100 7.21 -28.30 19.28
N ARG A 101 7.49 -28.40 20.59
CA ARG A 101 8.53 -29.27 21.17
C ARG A 101 8.31 -30.75 20.84
N ASP A 102 7.06 -31.16 20.63
CA ASP A 102 6.74 -32.49 20.11
C ASP A 102 6.67 -32.44 18.58
N ILE A 103 7.59 -33.15 17.91
CA ILE A 103 7.68 -33.25 16.45
C ILE A 103 6.35 -33.74 15.83
N ILE A 104 5.62 -34.61 16.53
CA ILE A 104 4.33 -35.17 16.09
C ILE A 104 3.18 -34.14 16.19
N LYS A 105 3.31 -33.12 17.06
CA LYS A 105 2.34 -32.02 17.21
C LYS A 105 2.71 -30.80 16.35
N SER A 106 3.95 -30.73 15.89
CA SER A 106 4.45 -29.66 15.04
C SER A 106 3.71 -29.69 13.70
N LYS A 107 3.16 -28.55 13.30
CA LYS A 107 2.37 -28.39 12.07
C LYS A 107 2.91 -27.23 11.20
N PRO A 108 4.23 -27.21 10.89
CA PRO A 108 4.85 -26.09 10.20
C PRO A 108 4.50 -26.04 8.71
N VAL A 109 4.19 -27.19 8.10
CA VAL A 109 3.82 -27.28 6.68
C VAL A 109 2.48 -26.61 6.45
N GLU A 110 1.52 -26.80 7.36
CA GLU A 110 0.20 -26.17 7.28
C GLU A 110 0.30 -24.64 7.39
N GLY A 111 1.18 -24.12 8.27
CA GLY A 111 1.46 -22.69 8.35
C GLY A 111 2.11 -22.14 7.07
N TYR A 112 3.03 -22.88 6.45
CA TYR A 112 3.64 -22.48 5.18
C TYR A 112 2.62 -22.45 4.02
N LEU A 113 1.77 -23.47 3.92
CA LEU A 113 0.72 -23.53 2.91
C LEU A 113 -0.33 -22.42 3.09
N ALA A 114 -0.61 -22.00 4.32
CA ALA A 114 -1.48 -20.86 4.60
C ALA A 114 -0.90 -19.54 4.06
N VAL A 115 0.40 -19.28 4.23
CA VAL A 115 1.02 -18.07 3.68
C VAL A 115 0.97 -18.09 2.14
N ILE A 116 1.24 -19.25 1.52
CA ILE A 116 1.15 -19.39 0.06
C ILE A 116 -0.27 -19.12 -0.44
N SER A 117 -1.30 -19.64 0.23
CA SER A 117 -2.68 -19.47 -0.22
C SER A 117 -3.10 -17.99 -0.22
N VAL A 118 -2.65 -17.21 0.75
CA VAL A 118 -2.90 -15.75 0.81
C VAL A 118 -2.15 -15.00 -0.29
N ILE A 119 -0.90 -15.40 -0.60
CA ILE A 119 -0.17 -14.80 -1.74
C ILE A 119 -0.87 -15.12 -3.07
N LEU A 120 -1.36 -16.35 -3.23
CA LEU A 120 -2.07 -16.76 -4.44
C LEU A 120 -3.41 -16.04 -4.59
N SER A 121 -4.13 -15.80 -3.49
CA SER A 121 -5.38 -15.02 -3.52
C SER A 121 -5.14 -13.57 -3.95
N LEU A 122 -4.05 -12.94 -3.49
CA LEU A 122 -3.62 -11.61 -3.94
C LEU A 122 -3.35 -11.58 -5.45
N ILE A 123 -2.55 -12.53 -5.96
CA ILE A 123 -2.24 -12.63 -7.40
C ILE A 123 -3.52 -12.81 -8.22
N CYS A 124 -4.43 -13.67 -7.76
CA CYS A 124 -5.72 -13.90 -8.41
C CYS A 124 -6.57 -12.63 -8.45
N THR A 125 -6.70 -11.93 -7.32
CA THR A 125 -7.49 -10.69 -7.21
C THR A 125 -6.94 -9.60 -8.13
N PHE A 126 -5.64 -9.31 -8.11
CA PHE A 126 -5.04 -8.33 -9.03
C PHE A 126 -5.17 -8.77 -10.49
N GLY A 127 -4.98 -10.05 -10.79
CA GLY A 127 -5.16 -10.60 -12.13
C GLY A 127 -6.58 -10.43 -12.68
N LEU A 128 -7.60 -10.68 -11.85
CA LEU A 128 -9.00 -10.46 -12.18
C LEU A 128 -9.31 -8.97 -12.38
N LEU A 129 -8.82 -8.09 -11.51
CA LEU A 129 -9.03 -6.64 -11.63
C LEU A 129 -8.41 -6.08 -12.92
N PHE A 130 -7.18 -6.51 -13.26
CA PHE A 130 -6.55 -6.13 -14.53
C PHE A 130 -7.29 -6.70 -15.74
N ARG A 131 -7.85 -7.91 -15.63
CA ARG A 131 -8.69 -8.49 -16.68
C ARG A 131 -9.97 -7.68 -16.92
N LEU A 132 -10.53 -7.08 -15.87
CA LEU A 132 -11.68 -6.17 -15.93
C LEU A 132 -11.32 -4.75 -16.39
N GLY A 133 -10.04 -4.47 -16.66
CA GLY A 133 -9.58 -3.17 -17.15
C GLY A 133 -9.45 -2.10 -16.07
N MET A 134 -9.42 -2.48 -14.79
CA MET A 134 -9.23 -1.53 -13.70
C MET A 134 -7.78 -1.03 -13.68
N PRO A 135 -7.54 0.30 -13.68
CA PRO A 135 -6.18 0.85 -13.62
C PRO A 135 -5.55 0.58 -12.25
N PHE A 136 -4.24 0.35 -12.23
CA PHE A 136 -3.50 0.15 -10.98
C PHE A 136 -3.44 1.44 -10.18
N ASN A 137 -3.90 1.41 -8.93
CA ASN A 137 -3.70 2.49 -7.99
C ASN A 137 -2.43 2.21 -7.17
N PRO A 138 -1.44 3.10 -7.18
CA PRO A 138 -0.22 2.92 -6.39
C PRO A 138 -0.42 2.86 -4.88
N VAL A 139 -1.53 3.40 -4.35
CA VAL A 139 -1.90 3.17 -2.94
C VAL A 139 -2.13 1.68 -2.67
N SER A 140 -2.58 0.92 -3.67
CA SER A 140 -2.76 -0.53 -3.59
C SER A 140 -1.46 -1.30 -3.37
N CYS A 141 -0.27 -0.68 -3.49
CA CYS A 141 0.99 -1.29 -3.04
C CYS A 141 1.01 -1.63 -1.54
N THR A 142 0.14 -1.01 -0.74
CA THR A 142 0.00 -1.32 0.70
C THR A 142 -0.92 -2.52 0.99
N MET A 143 -1.80 -2.89 0.04
CA MET A 143 -2.80 -3.95 0.23
C MET A 143 -2.21 -5.35 0.48
N PRO A 144 -1.10 -5.77 -0.18
CA PRO A 144 -0.50 -7.08 0.09
C PRO A 144 -0.14 -7.31 1.56
N PHE A 145 0.32 -6.26 2.25
CA PHE A 145 0.68 -6.36 3.66
C PHE A 145 -0.54 -6.53 4.57
N LEU A 146 -1.61 -5.76 4.30
CA LEU A 146 -2.86 -5.83 5.04
C LEU A 146 -3.52 -7.20 4.86
N ILE A 147 -3.59 -7.68 3.63
CA ILE A 147 -4.23 -8.96 3.29
C ILE A 147 -3.43 -10.14 3.85
N LEU A 148 -2.09 -10.06 3.84
CA LEU A 148 -1.25 -11.06 4.51
C LEU A 148 -1.51 -11.11 6.02
N ALA A 149 -1.66 -9.97 6.68
CA ALA A 149 -1.92 -9.93 8.12
C ALA A 149 -3.29 -10.54 8.47
N VAL A 150 -4.35 -10.15 7.74
CA VAL A 150 -5.70 -10.69 7.94
C VAL A 150 -5.76 -12.19 7.61
N GLY A 151 -5.24 -12.60 6.46
CA GLY A 151 -5.33 -14.00 6.03
C GLY A 151 -4.52 -14.99 6.90
N VAL A 152 -3.43 -14.53 7.51
CA VAL A 152 -2.66 -15.34 8.45
C VAL A 152 -3.36 -15.50 9.80
N ASP A 153 -4.14 -14.51 10.25
CA ASP A 153 -4.91 -14.58 11.50
C ASP A 153 -5.95 -15.72 11.45
N ASP A 154 -6.72 -15.80 10.36
CA ASP A 154 -7.70 -16.87 10.14
C ASP A 154 -7.04 -18.27 10.11
N ALA A 155 -5.84 -18.36 9.51
CA ALA A 155 -5.08 -19.62 9.49
C ALA A 155 -4.64 -20.06 10.88
N PHE A 156 -4.21 -19.13 11.74
CA PHE A 156 -3.88 -19.44 13.12
C PHE A 156 -5.09 -19.83 13.95
N LEU A 157 -6.23 -19.16 13.76
CA LEU A 157 -7.47 -19.50 14.43
C LEU A 157 -7.91 -20.93 14.08
N MET A 158 -7.89 -21.29 12.80
CA MET A 158 -8.20 -22.64 12.32
C MET A 158 -7.23 -23.69 12.87
N LEU A 159 -5.92 -23.40 12.90
CA LEU A 159 -4.92 -24.29 13.49
C LEU A 159 -5.06 -24.43 15.01
N GLY A 160 -5.47 -23.36 15.69
CA GLY A 160 -5.81 -23.36 17.11
C GLY A 160 -6.95 -24.33 17.40
N ALA A 161 -8.08 -24.19 16.70
CA ALA A 161 -9.22 -25.10 16.81
C ALA A 161 -8.84 -26.55 16.43
N TRP A 162 -8.00 -26.76 15.41
CA TRP A 162 -7.53 -28.10 15.07
C TRP A 162 -6.74 -28.77 16.21
N ARG A 163 -5.96 -27.98 16.97
CA ARG A 163 -5.15 -28.48 18.09
C ARG A 163 -5.97 -28.82 19.33
N THR A 164 -7.14 -28.20 19.51
CA THR A 164 -8.04 -28.48 20.64
C THR A 164 -8.89 -29.74 20.40
N THR A 165 -9.08 -30.17 19.14
CA THR A 165 -9.83 -31.41 18.84
C THR A 165 -9.21 -32.67 19.45
N ASN A 166 -10.06 -33.64 19.80
CA ASN A 166 -9.62 -34.94 20.29
C ASN A 166 -8.89 -35.74 19.19
N ARG A 167 -7.61 -36.06 19.43
CA ARG A 167 -6.75 -36.77 18.47
C ARG A 167 -7.12 -38.24 18.22
N ARG A 168 -7.99 -38.82 19.05
CA ARG A 168 -8.46 -40.20 18.89
C ARG A 168 -9.60 -40.32 17.86
N LEU A 169 -10.22 -39.20 17.51
CA LEU A 169 -11.29 -39.16 16.51
C LEU A 169 -10.71 -39.30 15.10
N LEU A 170 -11.57 -39.74 14.18
CA LEU A 170 -11.24 -39.82 12.76
C LEU A 170 -10.94 -38.41 12.20
N ILE A 171 -10.10 -38.34 11.17
CA ILE A 171 -9.68 -37.06 10.57
C ILE A 171 -10.89 -36.23 10.11
N GLU A 172 -11.89 -36.90 9.52
CA GLU A 172 -13.14 -36.31 9.05
C GLU A 172 -13.93 -35.64 10.19
N GLU A 173 -14.08 -36.34 11.31
CA GLU A 173 -14.75 -35.81 12.50
C GLU A 173 -13.98 -34.63 13.10
N ARG A 174 -12.65 -34.70 13.12
CA ARG A 174 -11.81 -33.60 13.59
C ARG A 174 -11.92 -32.37 12.69
N MET A 175 -12.00 -32.56 11.37
CA MET A 175 -12.21 -31.46 10.42
C MET A 175 -13.58 -30.82 10.63
N ALA A 176 -14.62 -31.63 10.80
CA ALA A 176 -15.97 -31.13 11.08
C ALA A 176 -16.02 -30.31 12.37
N LEU A 177 -15.41 -30.80 13.46
CA LEU A 177 -15.35 -30.08 14.74
C LEU A 177 -14.54 -28.77 14.62
N THR A 178 -13.41 -28.81 13.92
CA THR A 178 -12.57 -27.62 13.70
C THR A 178 -13.31 -26.55 12.90
N MET A 179 -14.00 -26.96 11.83
CA MET A 179 -14.77 -26.05 10.99
C MET A 179 -16.00 -25.50 11.72
N SER A 180 -16.64 -26.32 12.57
CA SER A 180 -17.76 -25.89 13.40
C SER A 180 -17.36 -24.83 14.43
N ASP A 181 -16.12 -24.86 14.93
CA ASP A 181 -15.62 -23.94 15.94
C ASP A 181 -15.02 -22.68 15.30
N ALA A 182 -14.02 -22.84 14.42
CA ALA A 182 -13.32 -21.70 13.80
C ALA A 182 -14.09 -21.09 12.61
N GLY A 183 -14.86 -21.88 11.87
CA GLY A 183 -15.47 -21.44 10.61
C GLY A 183 -16.51 -20.33 10.77
N LEU A 184 -17.30 -20.35 11.85
CA LEU A 184 -18.25 -19.27 12.15
C LEU A 184 -17.51 -17.95 12.40
N SER A 185 -16.44 -17.99 13.20
CA SER A 185 -15.64 -16.80 13.52
C SER A 185 -14.98 -16.21 12.27
N ILE A 186 -14.34 -17.06 11.44
CA ILE A 186 -13.71 -16.65 10.18
C ILE A 186 -14.73 -16.04 9.21
N THR A 187 -15.94 -16.58 9.15
CA THR A 187 -17.00 -16.04 8.29
C THR A 187 -17.42 -14.64 8.75
N VAL A 188 -17.56 -14.45 10.07
CA VAL A 188 -17.94 -13.14 10.64
C VAL A 188 -16.85 -12.09 10.40
N THR A 189 -15.57 -12.44 10.60
CA THR A 189 -14.45 -11.53 10.31
C THR A 189 -14.39 -11.20 8.83
N SER A 190 -14.47 -12.20 7.95
CA SER A 190 -14.47 -12.01 6.49
C SER A 190 -15.62 -11.12 5.99
N VAL A 191 -16.84 -11.30 6.50
CA VAL A 191 -17.99 -10.47 6.14
C VAL A 191 -17.82 -9.04 6.64
N THR A 192 -17.27 -8.88 7.84
CA THR A 192 -17.02 -7.55 8.41
C THR A 192 -15.95 -6.83 7.61
N ASP A 193 -14.87 -7.51 7.22
CA ASP A 193 -13.83 -6.95 6.36
C ASP A 193 -14.44 -6.52 5.01
N PHE A 194 -15.20 -7.41 4.37
CA PHE A 194 -15.88 -7.08 3.12
C PHE A 194 -16.85 -5.89 3.25
N GLY A 195 -17.55 -5.76 4.37
CA GLY A 195 -18.48 -4.64 4.59
C GLY A 195 -17.79 -3.32 4.95
N CYS A 196 -16.58 -3.36 5.49
CA CYS A 196 -15.81 -2.17 5.85
C CYS A 196 -15.01 -1.59 4.68
N PHE A 197 -14.60 -2.45 3.74
CA PHE A 197 -13.89 -2.05 2.51
C PHE A 197 -14.85 -1.64 1.39
#